data_AF-A0A0Q7BPZ9-F1
#
_entry.id   AF-A0A0Q7BPZ9-F1
#
_cell.length_a   1.000
_cell.length_b   1.000
_cell.length_c   1.000
_cell.angle_alpha   90.00
_cell.angle_beta   90.00
_cell.angle_gamma   90.00
#
_symmetry.space_group_name_H-M   'P 1'
#
loop_
_entity.id
_entity.type
_entity.pdbx_description
1 polymer ?
#
loop_
_entity_poly.entity_id
_entity_poly.type
_entity_poly.pdbx_seq_one_letter_code
_entity_poly.pdbx_strand_id
1 'polypeptide(L)' 'MDAVRTIMSPFDGPPPRADHTPLRPGDAIRRAVEVMLGDLVDELLVADDAGTVVGMVTWSDVVAWAIAQQLSAPEP' A
#
# COMPACT_ATOMS: atom_id res chain seq x y z
N MET A 1 1.55 13.90 3.90
CA MET A 1 1.75 12.43 4.01
C MET A 1 0.94 11.80 2.90
N ASP A 2 1.56 11.01 2.05
CA ASP A 2 0.87 10.34 0.94
C ASP A 2 0.19 9.06 1.43
N ALA A 3 -1.04 8.86 0.96
CA ALA A 3 -1.94 7.80 1.44
C ALA A 3 -1.88 6.55 0.56
N VAL A 4 -2.04 5.39 1.19
CA VAL A 4 -2.09 4.06 0.55
C VAL A 4 -3.08 3.99 -0.60
N ARG A 5 -4.25 4.61 -0.47
CA ARG A 5 -5.27 4.64 -1.54
C ARG A 5 -4.80 5.22 -2.88
N THR A 6 -3.72 6.01 -2.86
CA THR A 6 -3.20 6.68 -4.05
C THR A 6 -2.34 5.75 -4.91
N ILE A 7 -1.86 4.64 -4.33
CA ILE A 7 -0.88 3.75 -4.99
C ILE A 7 -1.38 2.30 -5.11
N MET A 8 -2.46 1.94 -4.43
CA MET A 8 -2.95 0.56 -4.42
C MET A 8 -3.61 0.15 -5.73
N SER A 9 -3.45 -1.12 -6.10
CA SER A 9 -4.18 -1.77 -7.18
C SER A 9 -5.51 -2.35 -6.69
N PRO A 10 -6.56 -2.41 -7.53
CA PRO A 10 -7.81 -3.05 -7.17
C PRO A 10 -7.60 -4.56 -6.93
N PHE A 11 -8.29 -5.09 -5.92
CA PHE A 11 -8.24 -6.51 -5.56
C PHE A 11 -9.46 -7.25 -6.12
N ASP A 12 -9.25 -8.24 -6.98
CA ASP A 12 -10.30 -9.06 -7.64
C ASP A 12 -10.23 -10.55 -7.26
N GLY A 13 -9.51 -10.87 -6.19
CA GLY A 13 -9.31 -12.24 -5.70
C GLY A 13 -10.25 -12.63 -4.56
N PRO A 14 -10.30 -13.92 -4.18
CA PRO A 14 -10.87 -14.32 -2.90
C PRO A 14 -10.05 -13.67 -1.76
N PRO A 15 -10.67 -13.30 -0.62
CA PRO A 15 -9.96 -12.68 0.49
C PRO A 15 -8.80 -13.59 0.94
N PRO A 16 -7.55 -13.07 1.01
CA PRO A 16 -6.43 -13.86 1.49
C PRO A 16 -6.63 -14.31 2.93
N ARG A 17 -5.95 -15.39 3.30
CA ARG A 17 -5.65 -15.64 4.71
C ARG A 17 -4.63 -14.59 5.15
N ALA A 18 -5.12 -13.48 5.64
CA ALA A 18 -4.25 -12.44 6.16
C ALA A 18 -3.74 -12.89 7.53
N ASP A 19 -2.48 -13.28 7.61
CA ASP A 19 -1.78 -13.53 8.87
C ASP A 19 -1.35 -12.21 9.54
N HIS A 20 -1.65 -11.07 8.90
CA HIS A 20 -1.22 -9.73 9.27
C HIS A 20 -2.43 -8.77 9.24
N THR A 21 -2.35 -7.70 10.03
CA THR A 21 -3.41 -6.68 10.04
C THR A 21 -3.42 -5.91 8.71
N PRO A 22 -4.55 -5.88 7.97
CA PRO A 22 -4.64 -5.13 6.72
C PRO A 22 -4.47 -3.63 6.95
N LEU A 23 -3.92 -2.94 5.95
CA LEU A 23 -3.83 -1.48 5.94
C LEU A 23 -5.20 -0.85 5.73
N ARG A 24 -5.31 0.43 6.08
CA ARG A 24 -6.47 1.27 5.74
C ARG A 24 -6.13 2.18 4.55
N PRO A 25 -7.12 2.58 3.72
CA PRO A 25 -6.90 3.48 2.59
C PRO A 25 -6.22 4.81 2.95
N GLY A 26 -6.46 5.29 4.18
CA GLY A 26 -5.89 6.53 4.71
C GLY A 26 -4.50 6.38 5.35
N ASP A 27 -3.98 5.15 5.50
CA ASP A 27 -2.67 4.94 6.09
C ASP A 27 -1.58 5.57 5.22
N ALA A 28 -0.54 6.07 5.87
CA ALA A 28 0.61 6.61 5.16
C ALA A 28 1.37 5.50 4.43
N ILE A 29 1.90 5.77 3.24
CA ILE A 29 2.71 4.79 2.47
C ILE A 29 3.90 4.26 3.29
N ARG A 30 4.49 5.10 4.16
CA ARG A 30 5.54 4.68 5.11
C ARG A 30 5.09 3.50 5.98
N ARG A 31 3.82 3.47 6.41
CA ARG A 31 3.27 2.37 7.21
C ARG A 31 3.27 1.07 6.43
N ALA A 32 2.94 1.11 5.14
CA ALA A 32 3.00 -0.07 4.26
C ALA A 32 4.42 -0.64 4.20
N VAL A 33 5.42 0.22 3.99
CA VAL A 33 6.85 -0.18 3.97
C VAL A 33 7.29 -0.78 5.30
N GLU A 34 6.92 -0.17 6.42
CA GLU A 34 7.25 -0.68 7.76
C GLU A 34 6.68 -2.07 8.02
N VAL A 35 5.42 -2.32 7.62
CA VAL A 35 4.78 -3.63 7.77
C VAL A 35 5.40 -4.66 6.83
N MET A 36 5.60 -4.33 5.54
CA MET A 36 6.23 -5.24 4.57
C MET A 36 7.63 -5.69 5.03
N LEU A 37 8.46 -4.76 5.53
CA LEU A 37 9.79 -5.09 6.05
C LEU A 37 9.75 -5.85 7.38
N GLY A 38 8.82 -5.50 8.27
CA GLY A 38 8.69 -6.15 9.58
C GLY A 38 8.21 -7.59 9.49
N ASP A 39 7.24 -7.84 8.60
CA ASP A 39 6.58 -9.14 8.46
C ASP A 39 7.18 -9.98 7.31
N LEU A 40 8.15 -9.43 6.57
CA LEU A 40 8.80 -10.04 5.40
C LEU A 40 7.79 -10.49 4.32
N VAL A 41 6.87 -9.59 3.98
CA VAL A 41 5.82 -9.81 2.97
C VAL A 41 5.97 -8.88 1.78
N ASP A 42 5.57 -9.37 0.60
CA ASP A 42 5.69 -8.64 -0.66
C ASP A 42 4.47 -7.75 -0.97
N GLU A 43 3.35 -8.02 -0.31
CA GLU A 43 2.06 -7.36 -0.55
C GLU A 43 1.25 -7.21 0.72
N LEU A 44 0.45 -6.15 0.78
CA LEU A 44 -0.46 -5.85 1.88
C LEU A 44 -1.85 -5.55 1.35
N LEU A 45 -2.84 -6.24 1.91
CA LEU A 45 -4.24 -5.91 1.68
C LEU A 45 -4.58 -4.55 2.28
N VAL A 46 -5.47 -3.85 1.58
CA VAL A 46 -6.09 -2.63 2.06
C VAL A 46 -7.56 -2.90 2.31
N ALA A 47 -8.01 -2.71 3.54
CA ALA A 47 -9.40 -2.89 3.95
C ALA A 47 -10.02 -1.58 4.44
N ASP A 48 -11.28 -1.37 4.13
CA ASP A 48 -12.05 -0.24 4.66
C ASP A 48 -12.45 -0.44 6.14
N ASP A 49 -13.18 0.52 6.71
CA ASP A 49 -13.64 0.46 8.10
C ASP A 49 -14.66 -0.67 8.36
N ALA A 50 -15.31 -1.18 7.32
CA ALA A 50 -16.22 -2.32 7.40
C ALA A 50 -15.46 -3.66 7.33
N GLY A 51 -14.14 -3.64 7.16
CA GLY A 51 -13.31 -4.83 6.99
C GLY A 51 -13.35 -5.41 5.58
N THR A 52 -13.92 -4.68 4.61
CA THR A 52 -13.96 -5.11 3.21
C THR A 52 -12.63 -4.80 2.56
N VAL A 53 -12.00 -5.79 1.93
CA VAL A 53 -10.78 -5.58 1.12
C VAL A 53 -11.15 -4.76 -0.11
N VAL A 54 -10.55 -3.58 -0.25
CA VAL A 54 -10.79 -2.63 -1.35
C VAL A 54 -9.61 -2.50 -2.31
N GLY A 55 -8.46 -3.10 -1.98
CA GLY A 55 -7.27 -3.06 -2.81
C GLY A 55 -6.08 -3.75 -2.18
N MET A 56 -4.93 -3.60 -2.82
CA MET A 56 -3.65 -4.16 -2.40
C MET A 56 -2.50 -3.21 -2.73
N VAL A 57 -1.52 -3.13 -1.84
CA VAL A 57 -0.26 -2.43 -2.07
C VAL A 57 0.84 -3.47 -2.24
N THR A 58 1.66 -3.28 -3.26
CA THR A 58 2.83 -4.11 -3.57
C THR A 58 4.11 -3.27 -3.52
N TRP A 59 5.28 -3.92 -3.55
CA TRP A 59 6.55 -3.21 -3.73
C TRP A 59 6.63 -2.39 -5.01
N SER A 60 5.98 -2.84 -6.10
CA SER A 60 5.91 -2.08 -7.36
C SER A 60 5.21 -0.74 -7.17
N ASP A 61 4.13 -0.71 -6.39
CA ASP A 61 3.39 0.52 -6.07
C ASP A 61 4.25 1.48 -5.24
N VAL A 62 5.00 0.95 -4.27
CA VAL A 62 5.95 1.72 -3.44
C VAL A 62 7.05 2.34 -4.32
N VAL A 63 7.63 1.56 -5.23
CA VAL A 63 8.68 2.04 -6.14
C VAL A 63 8.12 3.10 -7.10
N ALA A 64 6.96 2.86 -7.70
CA ALA A 64 6.32 3.82 -8.60
C ALA A 64 6.04 5.15 -7.89
N TRP A 65 5.55 5.12 -6.66
CA TRP A 65 5.35 6.31 -5.83
C TRP A 65 6.66 7.03 -5.53
N ALA A 66 7.70 6.30 -5.12
CA ALA A 66 8.99 6.89 -4.80
C ALA A 66 9.61 7.62 -6.01
N ILE A 67 9.49 7.03 -7.21
CA ILE A 67 9.94 7.65 -8.47
C ILE A 67 9.09 8.89 -8.80
N ALA A 68 7.76 8.80 -8.67
CA ALA A 68 6.87 9.93 -8.94
C ALA A 68 7.19 11.16 -8.08
N GLN A 69 7.58 10.97 -6.82
CA GLN A 69 8.02 12.04 -5.93
C GLN A 69 9.31 12.71 -6.42
N GLN A 70 10.26 11.95 -6.98
CA GLN A 70 11.50 12.49 -7.54
C GLN A 70 11.25 13.27 -8.84
N LEU A 71 10.37 12.77 -9.71
CA LEU A 71 10.00 13.44 -10.96
C LEU A 71 9.13 14.69 -10.74
N SER A 72 8.50 14.83 -9.58
CA SER A 72 7.68 16.00 -9.22
C SER A 72 8.47 17.13 -8.58
N ALA A 73 9.78 16.93 -8.32
CA ALA A 73 10.67 18.02 -7.96
C ALA A 73 11.03 18.80 -9.24
N PRO A 74 10.76 20.11 -9.34
CA PRO A 74 11.30 20.90 -10.44
C PRO A 74 12.83 20.81 -10.40
N GLU A 75 13.46 20.61 -11.57
CA GLU A 75 14.91 20.73 -11.74
C GLU A 75 15.41 22.06 -11.15
N PRO A 76 16.60 22.09 -10.51
CA PRO A 76 17.14 23.30 -9.87
C PRO A 76 17.40 24.46 -10.84
#